data_AF-A0A7S4GM11-F1
#
_entry.id   AF-A0A7S4GM11-F1
#
_cell.length_a   1.000
_cell.length_b   1.000
_cell.length_c   1.000
_cell.angle_alpha   90.00
_cell.angle_beta   90.00
_cell.angle_gamma   90.00
#
_symmetry.space_group_name_H-M   'P 1'
#
loop_
_entity.id
_entity.type
_entity.pdbx_description
1 polymer ?
#
loop_
_entity_poly.entity_id
_entity_poly.type
_entity_poly.pdbx_seq_one_letter_code
_entity_poly.pdbx_strand_id
1 'polypeptide(L)'
;FVPVDGELARSLASVRVFPAHFVTAAMQSQDFDFQVGRGVGFVEARRDVQFDITYPDGSKSGQVTRKAGAYASVGWMGFRPGVYTFETASQKVTIELDGQAWRDLRVVQTARETNPTRFNDAPPMQRRPQQAGRGRSYQDIQQPCLFEPPPGPSCAYPPQPRPQLSRQHAQAGASPVLVPPSDPAEINPMKLIPPARWGITGKQLMGLADLVEQKFTGSNDNPTVYQVVDELIKPLCREKRVSYAVLLNPKGKKCTTFVTHAWLESFLEFVDDIANHFSDFETRVFWICFVANPQTWPPEELSVLLGPSALQSPFAIAIQQCDVFLIVRNRSKNMYTRLWCVTELVLAHAYADGTIEIIGNMPPRAKSAGVDIGMSATCSVASDIALLRATIAMTGLDADALVAAVIQAPRGSKLRVSSE
;
A
#
# COMPACT_ATOMS: atom_id res chain seq x y z
N PHE A 1 0.07 -32.15 11.36
CA PHE A 1 0.06 -32.23 12.82
C PHE A 1 1.29 -33.01 13.26
N VAL A 2 2.18 -32.38 14.04
CA VAL A 2 3.33 -33.04 14.69
C VAL A 2 3.12 -32.86 16.20
N PRO A 3 3.35 -33.87 17.06
CA PRO A 3 3.14 -33.72 18.49
C PRO A 3 4.25 -32.86 19.08
N VAL A 4 3.86 -31.90 19.93
CA VAL A 4 4.80 -31.10 20.73
C VAL A 4 4.93 -31.76 22.10
N ASP A 5 6.17 -31.90 22.55
CA ASP A 5 6.54 -32.53 23.81
C ASP A 5 6.09 -31.71 25.05
N GLY A 6 5.79 -32.41 26.15
CA GLY A 6 4.98 -31.94 27.28
C GLY A 6 5.59 -30.85 28.16
N GLU A 7 6.87 -30.51 28.00
CA GLU A 7 7.52 -29.45 28.79
C GLU A 7 7.35 -28.04 28.19
N LEU A 8 7.04 -27.91 26.90
CA LEU A 8 6.84 -26.58 26.26
C LEU A 8 5.45 -25.98 26.53
N ALA A 9 4.49 -26.79 27.00
CA ALA A 9 3.10 -26.37 27.22
C ALA A 9 2.89 -25.53 28.48
N ARG A 10 3.86 -25.46 29.40
CA ARG A 10 3.68 -24.79 30.71
C ARG A 10 4.09 -23.31 30.76
N SER A 11 4.65 -22.75 29.69
CA SER A 11 5.09 -21.33 29.66
C SER A 11 4.24 -20.41 28.77
N LEU A 12 3.20 -20.92 28.09
CA LEU A 12 2.34 -20.12 27.20
C LEU A 12 1.02 -19.73 27.86
N ALA A 13 1.09 -18.93 28.93
CA ALA A 13 -0.08 -18.23 29.45
C ALA A 13 -0.27 -16.92 28.66
N SER A 14 -1.35 -16.86 27.88
CA SER A 14 -1.82 -15.72 27.04
C SER A 14 -1.21 -15.58 25.64
N VAL A 15 -1.59 -16.49 24.73
CA VAL A 15 -1.49 -16.24 23.28
C VAL A 15 -2.72 -15.44 22.84
N ARG A 16 -2.53 -14.20 22.41
CA ARG A 16 -3.55 -13.50 21.59
C ARG A 16 -3.46 -14.03 20.16
N VAL A 17 -4.58 -14.51 19.64
CA VAL A 17 -4.70 -15.08 18.30
C VAL A 17 -4.67 -13.95 17.26
N PHE A 18 -3.66 -13.97 16.40
CA PHE A 18 -3.61 -13.23 15.13
C PHE A 18 -3.55 -14.25 13.97
N PRO A 19 -3.90 -13.88 12.72
CA PRO A 19 -4.00 -14.84 11.62
C PRO A 19 -2.67 -15.57 11.42
N ALA A 20 -2.69 -16.89 11.58
CA ALA A 20 -1.53 -17.77 11.80
C ALA A 20 -0.59 -17.96 10.60
N HIS A 21 -0.67 -17.11 9.57
CA HIS A 21 -0.02 -17.36 8.27
C HIS A 21 1.21 -16.50 7.97
N PHE A 22 1.60 -15.59 8.88
CA PHE A 22 2.70 -14.64 8.64
C PHE A 22 3.85 -14.70 9.64
N VAL A 23 3.72 -15.39 10.76
CA VAL A 23 4.76 -15.41 11.82
C VAL A 23 5.56 -16.69 11.74
N THR A 24 6.84 -16.57 11.36
CA THR A 24 7.80 -17.68 11.37
C THR A 24 8.41 -17.89 12.75
N ALA A 25 8.56 -16.83 13.54
CA ALA A 25 9.02 -16.88 14.93
C ALA A 25 8.52 -15.69 15.74
N ALA A 26 8.24 -15.91 17.03
CA ALA A 26 7.91 -14.85 17.97
C ALA A 26 8.68 -15.03 19.28
N MET A 27 9.14 -13.93 19.86
CA MET A 27 9.83 -13.89 21.15
C MET A 27 9.22 -12.80 22.00
N GLN A 28 8.91 -13.12 23.25
CA GLN A 28 8.45 -12.13 24.23
C GLN A 28 9.57 -11.79 25.19
N SER A 29 9.79 -10.51 25.42
CA SER A 29 10.66 -9.99 26.47
C SER A 29 9.84 -9.11 27.43
N GLN A 30 10.43 -8.67 28.55
CA GLN A 30 9.75 -7.71 29.43
C GLN A 30 9.55 -6.36 28.73
N ASP A 31 10.43 -6.04 27.78
CA ASP A 31 10.55 -4.71 27.19
C ASP A 31 9.95 -4.65 25.78
N PHE A 32 9.95 -5.76 25.06
CA PHE A 32 9.45 -5.84 23.69
C PHE A 32 8.96 -7.23 23.30
N ASP A 33 7.98 -7.27 22.41
CA ASP A 33 7.60 -8.45 21.64
C ASP A 33 8.25 -8.35 20.26
N PHE A 34 8.99 -9.40 19.90
CA PHE A 34 9.66 -9.52 18.61
C PHE A 34 8.94 -10.58 17.78
N GLN A 35 8.56 -10.24 16.55
CA GLN A 35 7.91 -11.18 15.62
C GLN A 35 8.62 -11.12 14.28
N VAL A 36 8.91 -12.27 13.68
CA VAL A 36 9.52 -12.35 12.34
C VAL A 36 8.61 -13.13 11.42
N GLY A 37 8.29 -12.51 10.29
CA GLY A 37 7.57 -13.11 9.16
C GLY A 37 8.35 -13.00 7.86
N ARG A 38 7.84 -13.62 6.78
CA ARG A 38 8.45 -13.65 5.42
C ARG A 38 9.02 -12.30 4.95
N GLY A 39 10.28 -12.01 5.31
CA GLY A 39 10.98 -10.77 4.97
C GLY A 39 10.65 -9.53 5.81
N VAL A 40 9.87 -9.65 6.90
CA VAL A 40 9.53 -8.52 7.78
C VAL A 40 9.58 -8.94 9.24
N GLY A 41 10.44 -8.30 10.02
CA GLY A 41 10.45 -8.37 11.49
C GLY A 41 9.76 -7.15 12.11
N PHE A 42 8.89 -7.38 13.08
CA PHE A 42 8.22 -6.38 13.89
C PHE A 42 8.76 -6.40 15.31
N VAL A 43 9.03 -5.21 15.86
CA VAL A 43 9.30 -5.02 17.28
C VAL A 43 8.20 -4.16 17.85
N GLU A 44 7.43 -4.71 18.79
CA GLU A 44 6.43 -3.97 19.57
C GLU A 44 7.01 -3.71 20.96
N ALA A 45 7.17 -2.43 21.31
CA ALA A 45 7.65 -2.07 22.64
C ALA A 45 6.51 -2.18 23.66
N ARG A 46 6.70 -2.93 24.75
CA ARG A 46 5.70 -3.06 25.83
C ARG A 46 5.68 -1.85 26.76
N ARG A 47 6.80 -1.14 26.83
CA ARG A 47 6.97 0.10 27.57
C ARG A 47 7.80 1.09 26.76
N ASP A 48 7.87 2.32 27.24
CA ASP A 48 8.80 3.29 26.67
C ASP A 48 10.23 2.74 26.82
N VAL A 49 10.89 2.49 25.70
CA VAL A 49 12.17 1.79 25.65
C VAL A 49 13.12 2.49 24.69
N GLN A 50 14.38 2.59 25.12
CA GLN A 50 15.51 2.95 24.27
C GLN A 50 16.34 1.70 24.02
N PHE A 51 16.63 1.41 22.76
CA PHE A 51 17.51 0.31 22.39
C PHE A 51 18.45 0.68 21.26
N ASP A 52 19.62 0.05 21.27
CA ASP A 52 20.58 0.07 20.18
C ASP A 52 20.51 -1.27 19.43
N ILE A 53 20.60 -1.21 18.10
CA ILE A 53 20.77 -2.40 17.25
C ILE A 53 22.22 -2.44 16.81
N THR A 54 22.91 -3.55 17.08
CA THR A 54 24.21 -3.87 16.46
C THR A 54 23.98 -4.85 15.32
N TYR A 55 24.45 -4.49 14.12
CA TYR A 55 24.34 -5.28 12.89
C TYR A 55 25.51 -6.29 12.78
N PRO A 56 25.43 -7.31 11.89
CA PRO A 56 26.46 -8.34 11.71
C PRO A 56 27.85 -7.81 11.38
N ASP A 57 27.92 -6.65 10.73
CA ASP A 57 29.17 -5.97 10.41
C ASP A 57 29.73 -5.15 11.60
N GLY A 58 29.08 -5.21 12.76
CA GLY A 58 29.42 -4.48 13.98
C GLY A 58 28.96 -3.03 14.00
N SER A 59 28.32 -2.53 12.94
CA SER A 59 27.76 -1.18 12.93
C SER A 59 26.57 -1.07 13.90
N LYS A 60 26.25 0.15 14.34
CA LYS A 60 25.13 0.43 15.27
C LYS A 60 24.10 1.35 14.63
N SER A 61 22.81 1.11 14.91
CA SER A 61 21.69 1.93 14.40
C SER A 61 21.62 3.33 15.00
N GLY A 62 22.36 3.58 16.09
CA GLY A 62 22.07 4.67 17.01
C GLY A 62 20.85 4.35 17.90
N GLN A 63 20.66 5.20 18.92
CA GLN A 63 19.65 4.99 19.96
C GLN A 63 18.24 5.16 19.41
N VAL A 64 17.47 4.07 19.40
CA VAL A 64 16.08 4.06 18.95
C VAL A 64 15.17 4.18 20.17
N THR A 65 14.43 5.28 20.29
CA THR A 65 13.41 5.46 21.35
C THR A 65 12.03 5.07 20.82
N ARG A 66 11.28 4.25 21.56
CA ARG A 66 9.90 3.85 21.24
C ARG A 66 9.00 4.00 22.45
N LYS A 67 7.73 4.33 22.20
CA LYS A 67 6.70 4.40 23.24
C LYS A 67 6.00 3.05 23.40
N ALA A 68 5.44 2.81 24.58
CA ALA A 68 4.60 1.64 24.86
C ALA A 68 3.48 1.49 23.82
N GLY A 69 3.34 0.29 23.24
CA GLY A 69 2.33 -0.03 22.22
C GLY A 69 2.65 0.55 20.83
N ALA A 70 3.82 1.17 20.63
CA ALA A 70 4.26 1.58 19.31
C ALA A 70 4.88 0.40 18.56
N TYR A 71 4.40 0.16 17.34
CA TYR A 71 5.01 -0.77 16.40
C TYR A 71 6.18 -0.09 15.69
N ALA A 72 7.34 -0.73 15.69
CA ALA A 72 8.42 -0.39 14.78
C ALA A 72 8.47 -1.46 13.68
N SER A 73 8.06 -1.10 12.46
CA SER A 73 8.62 -1.77 11.29
C SER A 73 10.04 -1.23 11.14
N VAL A 74 11.03 -2.02 11.55
CA VAL A 74 12.40 -1.75 11.12
C VAL A 74 12.38 -2.04 9.62
N GLY A 75 12.49 -1.05 8.74
CA GLY A 75 12.42 -1.29 7.29
C GLY A 75 13.54 -2.24 6.86
N TRP A 76 13.18 -3.47 6.49
CA TRP A 76 14.10 -4.56 6.12
C TRP A 76 14.60 -4.40 4.67
N MET A 77 15.36 -3.34 4.39
CA MET A 77 16.26 -3.33 3.22
C MET A 77 17.69 -3.28 3.76
N GLY A 78 18.30 -4.44 4.04
CA GLY A 78 19.74 -4.50 4.33
C GLY A 78 20.22 -5.54 5.34
N PHE A 79 19.34 -6.29 5.99
CA PHE A 79 19.78 -7.34 6.92
C PHE A 79 20.45 -8.49 6.12
N ARG A 80 21.75 -8.65 6.31
CA ARG A 80 22.55 -9.79 5.80
C ARG A 80 22.47 -10.97 6.78
N PRO A 81 22.73 -12.20 6.33
CA PRO A 81 22.95 -13.31 7.24
C PRO A 81 23.99 -12.93 8.31
N GLY A 82 23.74 -13.30 9.55
CA GLY A 82 24.60 -12.97 10.67
C GLY A 82 23.86 -12.65 11.97
N VAL A 83 24.63 -12.18 12.94
CA VAL A 83 24.17 -11.97 14.32
C VAL A 83 23.79 -10.51 14.56
N TYR A 84 22.59 -10.30 15.05
CA TYR A 84 22.04 -9.01 15.43
C TYR A 84 21.88 -8.95 16.93
N THR A 85 22.24 -7.82 17.53
CA THR A 85 22.11 -7.62 18.97
C THR A 85 21.26 -6.40 19.27
N PHE A 86 20.19 -6.61 20.01
CA PHE A 86 19.29 -5.57 20.52
C PHE A 86 19.60 -5.37 21.99
N GLU A 87 20.08 -4.18 22.34
CA GLU A 87 20.52 -3.86 23.69
C GLU A 87 19.70 -2.71 24.24
N THR A 88 19.03 -2.96 25.37
CA THR A 88 18.33 -1.96 26.19
C THR A 88 19.11 -1.74 27.47
N ALA A 89 18.70 -0.78 28.30
CA ALA A 89 19.27 -0.59 29.63
C ALA A 89 19.12 -1.81 30.57
N SER A 90 18.17 -2.71 30.32
CA SER A 90 17.86 -3.85 31.21
C SER A 90 18.11 -5.23 30.60
N GLN A 91 18.30 -5.31 29.28
CA GLN A 91 18.30 -6.57 28.56
C GLN A 91 19.11 -6.49 27.27
N LYS A 92 19.85 -7.56 26.99
CA LYS A 92 20.50 -7.81 25.72
C LYS A 92 19.93 -9.07 25.07
N VAL A 93 19.47 -8.92 23.83
CA VAL A 93 18.90 -10.01 23.02
C VAL A 93 19.71 -10.15 21.75
N THR A 94 20.18 -11.37 21.49
CA THR A 94 20.95 -11.68 20.28
C THR A 94 20.16 -12.65 19.39
N ILE A 95 20.00 -12.28 18.12
CA ILE A 95 19.26 -13.01 17.10
C ILE A 95 20.21 -13.34 15.95
N GLU A 96 20.32 -14.62 15.61
CA GLU A 96 21.11 -15.07 14.46
C GLU A 96 20.18 -15.41 13.29
N LEU A 97 20.52 -14.86 12.12
CA LEU A 97 19.83 -15.12 10.86
C LEU A 97 20.73 -15.96 9.97
N ASP A 98 20.35 -17.22 9.72
CA ASP A 98 21.07 -18.08 8.79
C ASP A 98 20.62 -17.80 7.33
N GLY A 99 21.59 -17.76 6.41
CA GLY A 99 21.39 -17.30 5.03
C GLY A 99 20.64 -18.26 4.12
N GLN A 100 20.33 -19.47 4.60
CA GLN A 100 19.62 -20.50 3.83
C GLN A 100 18.13 -20.53 4.17
N ALA A 101 17.37 -19.66 3.50
CA ALA A 101 15.92 -19.52 3.64
C ALA A 101 15.46 -19.08 5.04
N TRP A 102 14.57 -18.08 5.06
CA TRP A 102 14.01 -17.37 6.22
C TRP A 102 13.14 -18.22 7.18
N ARG A 103 13.46 -19.50 7.34
CA ARG A 103 12.72 -20.49 8.13
C ARG A 103 13.35 -20.72 9.51
N ASP A 104 14.65 -20.47 9.66
CA ASP A 104 15.38 -20.82 10.87
C ASP A 104 15.89 -19.58 11.59
N LEU A 105 15.06 -19.05 12.50
CA LEU A 105 15.47 -18.04 13.48
C LEU A 105 16.04 -18.75 14.71
N ARG A 106 17.28 -18.44 15.08
CA ARG A 106 17.85 -18.90 16.36
C ARG A 106 18.10 -17.73 17.31
N VAL A 107 17.49 -17.82 18.49
CA VAL A 107 17.85 -16.95 19.61
C VAL A 107 19.09 -17.56 20.24
N VAL A 108 20.23 -16.87 20.09
CA VAL A 108 21.52 -17.41 20.52
C VAL A 108 21.78 -17.10 21.99
N GLN A 109 21.31 -15.94 22.47
CA GLN A 109 21.55 -15.54 23.85
C GLN A 109 20.57 -14.46 24.33
N THR A 110 20.03 -14.66 25.53
CA THR A 110 19.40 -13.62 26.34
C THR A 110 20.22 -13.45 27.61
N ALA A 111 20.95 -12.34 27.71
CA ALA A 111 21.71 -12.02 28.91
C ALA A 111 20.98 -10.93 29.70
N ARG A 112 20.80 -11.17 31.00
CA ARG A 112 20.30 -10.19 31.95
C ARG A 112 21.50 -9.53 32.60
N GLU A 113 21.71 -8.26 32.37
CA GLU A 113 22.66 -7.51 33.17
C GLU A 113 22.02 -7.24 34.53
N THR A 114 22.37 -8.05 35.53
CA THR A 114 22.15 -7.68 36.93
C THR A 114 23.24 -6.70 37.33
N ASN A 115 23.11 -5.44 36.94
CA ASN A 115 23.99 -4.38 37.43
C ASN A 115 23.22 -3.56 38.50
N PRO A 116 23.42 -3.81 39.82
CA PRO A 116 22.61 -3.22 40.88
C PRO A 116 23.01 -1.80 41.27
N THR A 117 23.72 -1.05 40.44
CA THR A 117 24.19 0.29 40.81
C THR A 117 24.09 1.28 39.67
N ARG A 118 22.99 2.05 39.64
CA ARG A 118 22.89 3.48 39.27
C ARG A 118 21.43 3.84 39.00
N PHE A 119 20.66 4.11 40.06
CA PHE A 119 19.46 4.97 40.00
C PHE A 119 19.15 5.47 41.41
N ASN A 120 19.90 6.48 41.84
CA ASN A 120 19.42 7.49 42.78
C ASN A 120 19.73 8.82 42.11
N ASP A 121 18.66 9.54 41.75
CA ASP A 121 18.55 10.98 41.51
C ASP A 121 17.57 11.26 40.36
N ALA A 122 16.29 11.07 40.68
CA ALA A 122 15.19 11.75 39.98
C ALA A 122 14.26 12.35 41.05
N PRO A 123 13.92 13.65 40.99
CA PRO A 123 13.11 14.30 42.01
C PRO A 123 11.63 13.86 41.90
N PRO A 124 10.90 13.79 43.03
CA PRO A 124 9.54 13.26 43.07
C PRO A 124 8.55 14.21 42.38
N MET A 125 7.79 13.64 41.45
CA MET A 125 6.69 14.29 40.73
C MET A 125 5.51 14.50 41.69
N GLN A 126 5.15 15.77 41.92
CA GLN A 126 4.05 16.18 42.80
C GLN A 126 2.69 15.67 42.28
N ARG A 127 1.95 14.97 43.15
CA ARG A 127 0.55 14.57 42.90
C ARG A 127 -0.36 15.79 43.05
N ARG A 128 -1.19 16.06 42.03
CA ARG A 128 -2.32 16.99 42.15
C ARG A 128 -3.45 16.38 42.99
N PRO A 129 -4.19 17.17 43.78
CA PRO A 129 -5.29 16.66 44.60
C PRO A 129 -6.52 16.33 43.74
N GLN A 130 -7.16 15.22 44.08
CA GLN A 130 -8.54 14.92 43.69
C GLN A 130 -9.49 15.87 44.43
N GLN A 131 -10.30 16.64 43.71
CA GLN A 131 -11.49 17.27 44.28
C GLN A 131 -12.72 16.44 43.93
N ALA A 132 -13.40 16.00 44.98
CA ALA A 132 -14.72 15.40 44.93
C ALA A 132 -15.80 16.49 45.00
N GLY A 133 -16.90 16.26 44.28
CA GLY A 133 -18.22 16.73 44.69
C GLY A 133 -18.93 17.67 43.71
N ARG A 134 -19.97 17.15 43.06
CA ARG A 134 -21.40 17.41 43.39
C ARG A 134 -22.25 17.18 42.14
N GLY A 135 -23.24 16.30 42.28
CA GLY A 135 -24.26 16.07 41.26
C GLY A 135 -25.21 17.26 41.13
N ARG A 136 -25.75 17.42 39.91
CA ARG A 136 -27.07 18.00 39.66
C ARG A 136 -27.71 17.29 38.46
N SER A 137 -29.00 17.04 38.62
CA SER A 137 -29.93 16.44 37.67
C SER A 137 -30.12 17.29 36.42
N TYR A 138 -30.34 16.62 35.28
CA TYR A 138 -30.78 17.24 34.04
C TYR A 138 -32.28 17.00 33.87
N GLN A 139 -33.08 18.03 34.09
CA GLN A 139 -34.39 18.22 33.48
C GLN A 139 -34.45 19.67 32.98
N ASP A 140 -34.93 19.79 31.75
CA ASP A 140 -35.45 20.97 31.06
C ASP A 140 -34.52 22.17 30.82
N ILE A 141 -34.27 22.45 29.53
CA ILE A 141 -34.66 23.70 28.83
C ILE A 141 -34.47 23.46 27.33
N GLN A 142 -35.59 23.45 26.60
CA GLN A 142 -35.63 23.67 25.16
C GLN A 142 -35.56 25.20 24.92
N GLN A 143 -34.65 25.65 24.06
CA GLN A 143 -34.87 26.75 23.12
C GLN A 143 -33.72 26.87 22.08
N PRO A 144 -33.99 27.31 20.84
CA PRO A 144 -33.06 27.25 19.73
C PRO A 144 -32.14 28.48 19.63
N CYS A 145 -30.84 28.26 19.49
CA CYS A 145 -29.88 29.31 19.18
C CYS A 145 -29.81 29.51 17.65
N LEU A 146 -30.33 30.63 17.17
CA LEU A 146 -29.97 31.23 15.88
C LEU A 146 -28.58 31.84 16.02
N PHE A 147 -27.60 31.31 15.28
CA PHE A 147 -26.31 31.96 15.06
C PHE A 147 -26.16 32.19 13.56
N GLU A 148 -26.19 33.46 13.16
CA GLU A 148 -25.68 33.88 11.85
C GLU A 148 -24.14 33.90 11.88
N PRO A 149 -23.46 33.43 10.83
CA PRO A 149 -22.01 33.52 10.74
C PRO A 149 -21.56 34.95 10.34
N PRO A 150 -20.41 35.42 10.83
CA PRO A 150 -19.87 36.72 10.44
C PRO A 150 -19.36 36.73 8.99
N PRO A 151 -19.37 37.88 8.30
CA PRO A 151 -18.87 38.00 6.94
C PRO A 151 -17.35 37.81 6.91
N GLY A 152 -16.89 36.82 6.15
CA GLY A 152 -15.47 36.59 5.90
C GLY A 152 -14.88 37.61 4.91
N PRO A 153 -13.57 37.91 5.00
CA PRO A 153 -12.92 38.87 4.11
C PRO A 153 -12.80 38.30 2.69
N SER A 154 -13.25 39.10 1.72
CA SER A 154 -13.07 38.88 0.29
C SER A 154 -11.58 39.05 -0.07
N CYS A 155 -10.87 37.94 -0.28
CA CYS A 155 -9.58 37.92 -0.96
C CYS A 155 -9.79 37.38 -2.38
N ALA A 156 -10.16 38.27 -3.30
CA ALA A 156 -10.10 37.99 -4.72
C ALA A 156 -8.63 38.01 -5.17
N TYR A 157 -8.02 36.83 -5.29
CA TYR A 157 -6.84 36.68 -6.13
C TYR A 157 -7.29 36.51 -7.59
N PRO A 158 -6.71 37.24 -8.55
CA PRO A 158 -6.99 37.01 -9.96
C PRO A 158 -6.53 35.59 -10.34
N PRO A 159 -7.29 34.86 -11.17
CA PRO A 159 -6.89 33.54 -11.65
C PRO A 159 -5.57 33.65 -12.40
N GLN A 160 -4.54 32.96 -11.90
CA GLN A 160 -3.30 32.77 -12.65
C GLN A 160 -3.60 31.86 -13.85
N PRO A 161 -3.14 32.19 -15.07
CA PRO A 161 -3.33 31.31 -16.22
C PRO A 161 -2.64 29.96 -15.95
N ARG A 162 -3.40 28.86 -16.07
CA ARG A 162 -2.83 27.50 -15.97
C ARG A 162 -1.67 27.38 -16.96
N PRO A 163 -0.54 26.76 -16.58
CA PRO A 163 0.42 26.28 -17.56
C PRO A 163 -0.31 25.25 -18.42
N GLN A 164 -0.65 25.64 -19.65
CA GLN A 164 -1.04 24.68 -20.67
C GLN A 164 0.18 23.80 -20.91
N LEU A 165 0.21 22.61 -20.27
CA LEU A 165 1.02 21.50 -20.75
C LEU A 165 0.48 21.21 -22.15
N SER A 166 1.09 21.85 -23.14
CA SER A 166 0.68 21.74 -24.53
C SER A 166 0.65 20.25 -24.89
N ARG A 167 -0.44 19.81 -25.54
CA ARG A 167 -0.52 18.49 -26.18
C ARG A 167 0.64 18.22 -27.16
N GLN A 168 1.50 19.20 -27.41
CA GLN A 168 2.68 19.12 -28.27
C GLN A 168 3.84 18.30 -27.67
N HIS A 169 3.83 17.92 -26.39
CA HIS A 169 4.87 17.02 -25.85
C HIS A 169 4.63 15.51 -26.06
N ALA A 170 3.56 15.11 -26.77
CA ALA A 170 3.27 13.70 -27.08
C ALA A 170 3.66 13.26 -28.50
N GLN A 171 4.30 14.13 -29.30
CA GLN A 171 4.82 13.75 -30.62
C GLN A 171 6.32 14.09 -30.74
N ALA A 172 7.08 13.10 -31.21
CA ALA A 172 8.51 13.14 -31.57
C ALA A 172 9.54 13.03 -30.42
N GLY A 173 9.63 11.83 -29.84
CA GLY A 173 10.92 11.26 -29.43
C GLY A 173 11.14 9.97 -30.22
N ALA A 174 12.04 9.98 -31.20
CA ALA A 174 12.40 8.76 -31.93
C ALA A 174 12.88 7.71 -30.92
N SER A 175 12.26 6.53 -30.94
CA SER A 175 12.68 5.40 -30.12
C SER A 175 14.18 5.13 -30.31
N PRO A 176 14.94 4.88 -29.23
CA PRO A 176 16.34 4.49 -29.36
C PRO A 176 16.44 3.28 -30.29
N VAL A 177 17.36 3.36 -31.25
CA VAL A 177 17.66 2.29 -32.20
C VAL A 177 18.06 1.05 -31.39
N LEU A 178 17.12 0.10 -31.29
CA LEU A 178 17.35 -1.18 -30.66
C LEU A 178 18.33 -1.96 -31.53
N VAL A 179 19.51 -2.26 -30.97
CA VAL A 179 20.45 -3.22 -31.55
C VAL A 179 19.67 -4.53 -31.78
N PRO A 180 19.61 -5.07 -33.01
CA PRO A 180 18.85 -6.27 -33.26
C PRO A 180 19.47 -7.46 -32.50
N PRO A 181 18.69 -8.23 -31.73
CA PRO A 181 19.20 -9.41 -31.04
C PRO A 181 19.66 -10.45 -32.06
N SER A 182 20.83 -11.03 -31.81
CA SER A 182 21.54 -11.98 -32.66
C SER A 182 20.97 -13.41 -32.65
N ASP A 183 19.75 -13.58 -32.13
CA ASP A 183 18.99 -14.83 -32.09
C ASP A 183 17.51 -14.44 -32.23
N PRO A 184 16.70 -15.01 -33.14
CA PRO A 184 15.27 -14.70 -33.27
C PRO A 184 14.46 -15.29 -32.10
N ALA A 185 14.97 -15.11 -30.88
CA ALA A 185 14.23 -15.24 -29.64
C ALA A 185 12.94 -14.43 -29.76
N GLU A 186 11.83 -15.16 -29.67
CA GLU A 186 10.44 -14.69 -29.77
C GLU A 186 10.30 -13.30 -29.10
N ILE A 187 10.12 -12.25 -29.92
CA ILE A 187 10.00 -10.89 -29.42
C ILE A 187 8.83 -10.86 -28.44
N ASN A 188 9.11 -10.55 -27.17
CA ASN A 188 8.08 -10.51 -26.14
C ASN A 188 6.95 -9.56 -26.57
N PRO A 189 5.70 -10.04 -26.72
CA PRO A 189 4.61 -9.24 -27.28
C PRO A 189 4.27 -8.02 -26.43
N MET A 190 4.58 -8.03 -25.12
CA MET A 190 4.45 -6.83 -24.26
C MET A 190 5.26 -5.64 -24.78
N LYS A 191 6.38 -5.88 -25.48
CA LYS A 191 7.22 -4.82 -26.06
C LYS A 191 6.66 -4.26 -27.37
N LEU A 192 5.71 -4.96 -28.00
CA LEU A 192 5.12 -4.59 -29.28
C LEU A 192 3.71 -4.01 -29.13
N ILE A 193 2.99 -4.40 -28.08
CA ILE A 193 1.62 -3.96 -27.83
C ILE A 193 1.65 -2.69 -26.96
N PRO A 194 1.04 -1.58 -27.41
CA PRO A 194 0.94 -0.36 -26.59
C PRO A 194 0.24 -0.62 -25.24
N PRO A 195 0.67 0.02 -24.13
CA PRO A 195 0.08 -0.15 -22.81
C PRO A 195 -1.44 0.05 -22.72
N ALA A 196 -1.98 1.01 -23.48
CA ALA A 196 -3.42 1.24 -23.59
C ALA A 196 -4.20 0.07 -24.22
N ARG A 197 -3.49 -0.96 -24.71
CA ARG A 197 -4.07 -2.21 -25.24
C ARG A 197 -3.80 -3.41 -24.34
N TRP A 198 -3.32 -3.23 -23.10
CA TRP A 198 -3.15 -4.30 -22.12
C TRP A 198 -4.42 -4.53 -21.29
N GLY A 199 -5.57 -4.58 -21.96
CA GLY A 199 -6.88 -4.68 -21.31
C GLY A 199 -7.44 -6.10 -21.30
N ILE A 200 -8.35 -6.35 -20.36
CA ILE A 200 -9.23 -7.53 -20.32
C ILE A 200 -10.70 -7.11 -20.41
N THR A 201 -11.57 -7.97 -20.91
CA THR A 201 -13.02 -7.71 -20.83
C THR A 201 -13.59 -8.06 -19.46
N GLY A 202 -14.77 -7.53 -19.12
CA GLY A 202 -15.50 -7.99 -17.93
C GLY A 202 -15.75 -9.49 -17.95
N LYS A 203 -16.06 -10.09 -19.11
CA LYS A 203 -16.17 -11.56 -19.25
C LYS A 203 -14.86 -12.29 -18.91
N GLN A 204 -13.71 -11.75 -19.29
CA GLN A 204 -12.41 -12.32 -18.93
C GLN A 204 -12.10 -12.13 -17.44
N LEU A 205 -12.52 -11.01 -16.85
CA LEU A 205 -12.40 -10.76 -15.41
C LEU A 205 -13.26 -11.73 -14.60
N MET A 206 -14.49 -12.03 -15.04
CA MET A 206 -15.33 -13.09 -14.44
C MET A 206 -14.67 -14.46 -14.54
N GLY A 207 -14.08 -14.80 -15.70
CA GLY A 207 -13.34 -16.06 -15.82
C GLY A 207 -12.16 -16.15 -14.83
N LEU A 208 -11.52 -15.03 -14.49
CA LEU A 208 -10.53 -15.01 -13.41
C LEU A 208 -11.17 -15.16 -12.02
N ALA A 209 -12.34 -14.59 -11.78
CA ALA A 209 -13.11 -14.81 -10.55
C ALA A 209 -13.49 -16.28 -10.37
N ASP A 210 -13.96 -16.97 -11.42
CA ASP A 210 -14.25 -18.40 -11.38
C ASP A 210 -13.01 -19.22 -10.97
N LEU A 211 -11.83 -18.88 -11.48
CA LEU A 211 -10.56 -19.52 -11.09
C LEU A 211 -10.18 -19.24 -9.63
N VAL A 212 -10.47 -18.02 -9.15
CA VAL A 212 -10.27 -17.64 -7.75
C VAL A 212 -11.19 -18.45 -6.84
N GLU A 213 -12.48 -18.51 -7.15
CA GLU A 213 -13.45 -19.30 -6.38
C GLU A 213 -13.05 -20.77 -6.32
N GLN A 214 -12.67 -21.37 -7.46
CA GLN A 214 -12.20 -22.75 -7.50
C GLN A 214 -10.95 -22.98 -6.66
N LYS A 215 -9.96 -22.08 -6.73
CA LYS A 215 -8.68 -22.26 -6.02
C LYS A 215 -8.81 -22.04 -4.52
N PHE A 216 -9.56 -21.02 -4.12
CA PHE A 216 -9.73 -20.63 -2.72
C PHE A 216 -11.01 -21.23 -2.10
N THR A 217 -11.54 -22.30 -2.70
CA THR A 217 -12.71 -23.02 -2.18
C THR A 217 -12.47 -23.46 -0.73
N GLY A 218 -13.40 -23.13 0.17
CA GLY A 218 -13.40 -23.63 1.55
C GLY A 218 -12.59 -22.80 2.55
N SER A 219 -11.85 -21.77 2.11
CA SER A 219 -11.50 -20.68 3.02
C SER A 219 -12.68 -19.72 3.09
N ASN A 220 -13.21 -19.42 4.29
CA ASN A 220 -14.17 -18.34 4.48
C ASN A 220 -13.58 -16.95 4.16
N ASP A 221 -12.32 -16.88 3.76
CA ASP A 221 -11.59 -15.66 3.48
C ASP A 221 -11.59 -15.39 1.98
N ASN A 222 -12.18 -14.25 1.59
CA ASN A 222 -12.02 -13.70 0.26
C ASN A 222 -10.54 -13.31 0.07
N PRO A 223 -9.83 -13.87 -0.92
CA PRO A 223 -8.40 -13.58 -1.09
C PRO A 223 -8.19 -12.13 -1.51
N THR A 224 -7.11 -11.56 -1.01
CA THR A 224 -6.64 -10.24 -1.46
C THR A 224 -6.10 -10.31 -2.88
N VAL A 225 -6.03 -9.19 -3.58
CA VAL A 225 -5.37 -9.13 -4.90
C VAL A 225 -3.92 -9.62 -4.82
N TYR A 226 -3.19 -9.38 -3.72
CA TYR A 226 -1.86 -9.96 -3.51
C TYR A 226 -1.84 -11.48 -3.65
N GLN A 227 -2.76 -12.18 -2.97
CA GLN A 227 -2.87 -13.63 -3.01
C GLN A 227 -3.26 -14.11 -4.41
N VAL A 228 -4.21 -13.44 -5.06
CA VAL A 228 -4.61 -13.77 -6.44
C VAL A 228 -3.43 -13.60 -7.41
N VAL A 229 -2.65 -12.52 -7.26
CA VAL A 229 -1.48 -12.29 -8.11
C VAL A 229 -0.42 -13.38 -7.92
N ASP A 230 -0.06 -13.67 -6.67
CA ASP A 230 1.02 -14.60 -6.35
C ASP A 230 0.64 -16.06 -6.65
N GLU A 231 -0.59 -16.44 -6.41
CA GLU A 231 -1.03 -17.82 -6.48
C GLU A 231 -1.70 -18.22 -7.80
N LEU A 232 -2.21 -17.26 -8.58
CA LEU A 232 -2.87 -17.53 -9.87
C LEU A 232 -2.18 -16.82 -11.03
N ILE A 233 -2.12 -15.49 -11.00
CA ILE A 233 -1.67 -14.70 -12.17
C ILE A 233 -0.21 -15.00 -12.51
N LYS A 234 0.70 -14.94 -11.52
CA LYS A 234 2.12 -15.22 -11.74
C LYS A 234 2.37 -16.63 -12.28
N PRO A 235 1.79 -17.72 -11.71
CA PRO A 235 1.89 -19.05 -12.28
C PRO A 235 1.40 -19.13 -13.74
N LEU A 236 0.22 -18.58 -14.05
CA LEU A 236 -0.36 -18.62 -15.39
C LEU A 236 0.51 -17.88 -16.42
N CYS A 237 1.17 -16.80 -16.01
CA CYS A 237 1.95 -15.94 -16.90
C CYS A 237 3.44 -16.30 -16.98
N ARG A 238 3.92 -17.28 -16.19
CA ARG A 238 5.35 -17.55 -15.99
C ARG A 238 6.04 -18.00 -17.28
N GLU A 239 5.43 -18.93 -18.00
CA GLU A 239 6.03 -19.54 -19.20
C GLU A 239 6.22 -18.51 -20.31
N LYS A 240 5.19 -17.69 -20.57
CA LYS A 240 5.20 -16.69 -21.65
C LYS A 240 5.85 -15.36 -21.25
N ARG A 241 6.09 -15.11 -19.96
CA ARG A 241 6.64 -13.86 -19.43
C ARG A 241 5.91 -12.60 -19.94
N VAL A 242 4.59 -12.65 -19.99
CA VAL A 242 3.71 -11.53 -20.37
C VAL A 242 2.78 -11.16 -19.22
N SER A 243 2.02 -10.08 -19.35
CA SER A 243 0.91 -9.82 -18.42
C SER A 243 -0.26 -10.77 -18.69
N TYR A 244 -1.16 -10.92 -17.71
CA TYR A 244 -2.35 -11.74 -17.87
C TYR A 244 -3.26 -11.22 -18.99
N ALA A 245 -3.36 -9.90 -19.13
CA ALA A 245 -4.12 -9.27 -20.20
C ALA A 245 -3.58 -9.63 -21.59
N VAL A 246 -2.26 -9.62 -21.78
CA VAL A 246 -1.62 -9.98 -23.05
C VAL A 246 -1.60 -11.49 -23.28
N LEU A 247 -1.55 -12.31 -22.22
CA LEU A 247 -1.72 -13.76 -22.30
C LEU A 247 -3.09 -14.10 -22.92
N LEU A 248 -4.16 -13.44 -22.46
CA LEU A 248 -5.51 -13.65 -22.97
C LEU A 248 -5.77 -12.94 -24.31
N ASN A 249 -5.08 -11.84 -24.58
CA ASN A 249 -5.26 -11.03 -25.77
C ASN A 249 -3.90 -10.77 -26.46
N PRO A 250 -3.33 -11.74 -27.20
CA PRO A 250 -1.99 -11.61 -27.79
C PRO A 250 -1.83 -10.50 -28.83
N LYS A 251 -2.94 -9.95 -29.36
CA LYS A 251 -2.96 -8.79 -30.28
C LYS A 251 -3.26 -7.46 -29.55
N GLY A 252 -3.35 -7.50 -28.22
CA GLY A 252 -3.82 -6.41 -27.37
C GLY A 252 -5.32 -6.09 -27.56
N LYS A 253 -5.93 -5.55 -26.51
CA LYS A 253 -7.32 -5.10 -26.50
C LYS A 253 -7.40 -3.68 -25.97
N LYS A 254 -7.88 -2.74 -26.79
CA LYS A 254 -7.93 -1.30 -26.45
C LYS A 254 -8.79 -1.11 -25.20
N CYS A 255 -8.21 -0.50 -24.18
CA CYS A 255 -8.87 -0.20 -22.92
C CYS A 255 -9.83 0.99 -23.10
N THR A 256 -10.97 0.90 -22.45
CA THR A 256 -11.99 1.98 -22.39
C THR A 256 -12.12 2.53 -20.98
N THR A 257 -11.74 1.73 -19.98
CA THR A 257 -11.85 2.06 -18.57
C THR A 257 -10.53 1.76 -17.89
N PHE A 258 -9.91 2.77 -17.29
CA PHE A 258 -8.76 2.60 -16.41
C PHE A 258 -9.27 2.38 -14.98
N VAL A 259 -8.76 1.38 -14.28
CA VAL A 259 -9.20 1.05 -12.92
C VAL A 259 -8.06 1.28 -11.93
N THR A 260 -8.25 2.21 -11.01
CA THR A 260 -7.39 2.38 -9.83
C THR A 260 -8.03 1.72 -8.62
N HIS A 261 -7.22 1.02 -7.81
CA HIS A 261 -7.71 0.17 -6.72
C HIS A 261 -6.61 -0.13 -5.68
N ALA A 262 -6.95 -0.76 -4.55
CA ALA A 262 -5.95 -1.19 -3.55
C ALA A 262 -5.70 -2.71 -3.62
N TRP A 263 -4.44 -3.13 -3.56
CA TRP A 263 -4.11 -4.55 -3.62
C TRP A 263 -4.50 -5.36 -2.35
N LEU A 264 -4.74 -4.69 -1.23
CA LEU A 264 -5.22 -5.30 0.01
C LEU A 264 -6.73 -5.51 0.04
N GLU A 265 -7.44 -5.25 -1.06
CA GLU A 265 -8.88 -5.48 -1.13
C GLU A 265 -9.22 -6.92 -1.48
N SER A 266 -10.44 -7.32 -1.08
CA SER A 266 -11.05 -8.58 -1.51
C SER A 266 -11.22 -8.59 -3.02
N PHE A 267 -10.62 -9.58 -3.69
CA PHE A 267 -10.69 -9.70 -5.14
C PHE A 267 -12.13 -9.92 -5.63
N LEU A 268 -12.91 -10.77 -4.95
CA LEU A 268 -14.29 -11.06 -5.37
C LEU A 268 -15.21 -9.84 -5.17
N GLU A 269 -15.07 -9.12 -4.05
CA GLU A 269 -15.81 -7.87 -3.84
C GLU A 269 -15.44 -6.82 -4.89
N PHE A 270 -14.17 -6.75 -5.29
CA PHE A 270 -13.71 -5.86 -6.35
C PHE A 270 -14.37 -6.18 -7.70
N VAL A 271 -14.45 -7.47 -8.07
CA VAL A 271 -15.12 -7.89 -9.32
C VAL A 271 -16.62 -7.57 -9.25
N ASP A 272 -17.28 -7.89 -8.14
CA ASP A 272 -18.70 -7.62 -7.93
C ASP A 272 -19.03 -6.13 -8.01
N ASP A 273 -18.21 -5.27 -7.40
CA ASP A 273 -18.41 -3.82 -7.44
C ASP A 273 -18.35 -3.29 -8.89
N ILE A 274 -17.42 -3.78 -9.71
CA ILE A 274 -17.31 -3.38 -11.12
C ILE A 274 -18.47 -3.95 -11.95
N ALA A 275 -18.81 -5.23 -11.75
CA ALA A 275 -19.87 -5.92 -12.49
C ALA A 275 -21.23 -5.26 -12.28
N ASN A 276 -21.53 -4.86 -11.04
CA ASN A 276 -22.78 -4.19 -10.70
C ASN A 276 -22.85 -2.72 -11.15
N HIS A 277 -21.71 -2.10 -11.50
CA HIS A 277 -21.67 -0.70 -11.90
C HIS A 277 -21.93 -0.48 -13.39
N PHE A 278 -21.45 -1.37 -14.25
CA PHE A 278 -21.56 -1.22 -15.71
C PHE A 278 -22.61 -2.15 -16.31
N SER A 279 -23.61 -1.59 -16.99
CA SER A 279 -24.59 -2.38 -17.75
C SER A 279 -23.96 -3.13 -18.94
N ASP A 280 -22.82 -2.65 -19.45
CA ASP A 280 -22.06 -3.25 -20.54
C ASP A 280 -20.82 -4.03 -20.06
N PHE A 281 -20.78 -4.38 -18.75
CA PHE A 281 -19.63 -4.97 -18.06
C PHE A 281 -18.94 -6.08 -18.86
N GLU A 282 -19.68 -7.08 -19.33
CA GLU A 282 -19.08 -8.24 -20.03
C GLU A 282 -18.22 -7.86 -21.24
N THR A 283 -18.61 -6.81 -21.95
CA THR A 283 -17.97 -6.35 -23.19
C THR A 283 -16.99 -5.21 -22.99
N ARG A 284 -17.13 -4.46 -21.88
CA ARG A 284 -16.25 -3.35 -21.50
C ARG A 284 -14.83 -3.85 -21.28
N VAL A 285 -13.85 -3.05 -21.71
CA VAL A 285 -12.43 -3.40 -21.61
C VAL A 285 -11.74 -2.54 -20.55
N PHE A 286 -11.18 -3.22 -19.56
CA PHE A 286 -10.56 -2.64 -18.38
C PHE A 286 -9.04 -2.75 -18.44
N TRP A 287 -8.37 -1.65 -18.11
CA TRP A 287 -6.96 -1.65 -17.72
C TRP A 287 -6.90 -1.72 -16.19
N ILE A 288 -6.35 -2.80 -15.64
CA ILE A 288 -6.26 -3.02 -14.19
C ILE A 288 -4.85 -3.49 -13.86
N CYS A 289 -4.15 -2.79 -12.96
CA CYS A 289 -2.70 -2.93 -12.83
C CYS A 289 -2.21 -4.36 -12.55
N PHE A 290 -2.96 -5.17 -11.80
CA PHE A 290 -2.56 -6.54 -11.46
C PHE A 290 -2.67 -7.54 -12.63
N VAL A 291 -3.49 -7.28 -13.64
CA VAL A 291 -3.57 -8.10 -14.87
C VAL A 291 -2.88 -7.46 -16.07
N ALA A 292 -2.76 -6.13 -16.09
CA ALA A 292 -2.20 -5.38 -17.21
C ALA A 292 -0.66 -5.37 -17.18
N ASN A 293 -0.06 -5.26 -15.99
CA ASN A 293 1.39 -5.26 -15.83
C ASN A 293 1.96 -6.69 -15.84
N PRO A 294 3.20 -6.89 -16.32
CA PRO A 294 3.82 -8.21 -16.35
C PRO A 294 4.32 -8.61 -14.96
N GLN A 295 3.44 -9.22 -14.16
CA GLN A 295 3.70 -9.58 -12.74
C GLN A 295 4.86 -10.56 -12.54
N THR A 296 5.35 -11.19 -13.59
CA THR A 296 6.44 -12.17 -13.56
C THR A 296 7.81 -11.57 -13.89
N TRP A 297 7.85 -10.29 -14.28
CA TRP A 297 9.11 -9.63 -14.61
C TRP A 297 9.92 -9.31 -13.35
N PRO A 298 11.26 -9.42 -13.43
CA PRO A 298 12.12 -9.03 -12.34
C PRO A 298 12.09 -7.49 -12.16
N PRO A 299 12.44 -6.98 -10.97
CA PRO A 299 12.39 -5.55 -10.66
C PRO A 299 13.14 -4.66 -11.66
N GLU A 300 14.26 -5.12 -12.22
CA GLU A 300 15.07 -4.38 -13.18
C GLU A 300 14.32 -4.17 -14.50
N GLU A 301 13.64 -5.20 -15.01
CA GLU A 301 12.81 -5.11 -16.22
C GLU A 301 11.56 -4.25 -15.98
N LEU A 302 10.96 -4.35 -14.79
CA LEU A 302 9.83 -3.49 -14.40
C LEU A 302 10.24 -2.01 -14.28
N SER A 303 11.42 -1.74 -13.73
CA SER A 303 11.96 -0.36 -13.64
C SER A 303 12.16 0.24 -15.03
N VAL A 304 12.74 -0.52 -15.97
CA VAL A 304 12.86 -0.10 -17.37
C VAL A 304 11.49 0.15 -18.00
N LEU A 305 10.50 -0.70 -17.70
CA LEU A 305 9.14 -0.55 -18.20
C LEU A 305 8.45 0.72 -17.67
N LEU A 306 8.66 1.06 -16.40
CA LEU A 306 8.12 2.28 -15.79
C LEU A 306 8.80 3.54 -16.32
N GLY A 307 10.05 3.42 -16.76
CA GLY A 307 10.83 4.51 -17.31
C GLY A 307 11.31 5.51 -16.24
N PRO A 308 12.08 6.54 -16.65
CA PRO A 308 12.63 7.54 -15.74
C PRO A 308 11.58 8.55 -15.24
N SER A 309 10.36 8.51 -15.79
CA SER A 309 9.25 9.39 -15.44
C SER A 309 7.97 8.60 -15.37
N ALA A 310 7.18 8.77 -14.29
CA ALA A 310 5.87 8.13 -14.20
C ALA A 310 4.91 8.59 -15.31
N LEU A 311 5.17 9.72 -15.98
CA LEU A 311 4.40 10.16 -17.17
C LEU A 311 4.60 9.28 -18.40
N GLN A 312 5.71 8.54 -18.48
CA GLN A 312 6.03 7.64 -19.59
C GLN A 312 5.62 6.19 -19.29
N SER A 313 5.15 5.94 -18.07
CA SER A 313 4.78 4.62 -17.62
C SER A 313 3.60 4.03 -18.40
N PRO A 314 3.43 2.69 -18.37
CA PRO A 314 2.27 2.03 -18.95
C PRO A 314 0.92 2.56 -18.46
N PHE A 315 0.83 2.90 -17.17
CA PHE A 315 -0.43 3.38 -16.59
C PHE A 315 -0.74 4.81 -17.03
N ALA A 316 0.25 5.71 -17.13
CA ALA A 316 0.02 7.07 -17.61
C ALA A 316 -0.48 7.06 -19.07
N ILE A 317 0.14 6.21 -19.91
CA ILE A 317 -0.31 5.99 -21.30
C ILE A 317 -1.74 5.43 -21.33
N ALA A 318 -2.08 4.50 -20.45
CA ALA A 318 -3.42 3.93 -20.37
C ALA A 318 -4.47 4.95 -19.89
N ILE A 319 -4.16 5.76 -18.87
CA ILE A 319 -5.02 6.83 -18.35
C ILE A 319 -5.38 7.82 -19.46
N GLN A 320 -4.40 8.24 -20.26
CA GLN A 320 -4.60 9.19 -21.35
C GLN A 320 -5.50 8.66 -22.48
N GLN A 321 -5.66 7.34 -22.60
CA GLN A 321 -6.39 6.71 -23.70
C GLN A 321 -7.73 6.08 -23.29
N CYS A 322 -8.01 6.00 -22.00
CA CYS A 322 -9.30 5.50 -21.50
C CYS A 322 -10.33 6.61 -21.41
N ASP A 323 -11.59 6.29 -21.70
CA ASP A 323 -12.71 7.23 -21.64
C ASP A 323 -13.21 7.44 -20.20
N VAL A 324 -13.01 6.43 -19.36
CA VAL A 324 -13.43 6.40 -17.95
C VAL A 324 -12.24 6.10 -17.05
N PHE A 325 -12.10 6.87 -15.98
CA PHE A 325 -11.20 6.58 -14.87
C PHE A 325 -12.04 6.11 -13.67
N LEU A 326 -12.03 4.81 -13.40
CA LEU A 326 -12.81 4.17 -12.35
C LEU A 326 -11.98 4.01 -11.07
N ILE A 327 -12.51 4.52 -9.97
CA ILE A 327 -11.95 4.37 -8.63
C ILE A 327 -12.76 3.31 -7.89
N VAL A 328 -12.11 2.19 -7.54
CA VAL A 328 -12.74 1.10 -6.78
C VAL A 328 -12.26 1.15 -5.34
N ARG A 329 -13.15 1.59 -4.44
CA ARG A 329 -12.86 1.73 -3.01
C ARG A 329 -13.27 0.45 -2.30
N ASN A 330 -12.52 0.06 -1.27
CA ASN A 330 -12.84 -1.11 -0.46
C ASN A 330 -12.90 -0.79 1.03
N ARG A 331 -13.57 -1.65 1.79
CA ARG A 331 -13.80 -1.49 3.23
C ARG A 331 -12.56 -1.74 4.08
N SER A 332 -11.50 -2.30 3.49
CA SER A 332 -10.33 -2.78 4.22
C SER A 332 -9.22 -1.73 4.31
N LYS A 333 -8.98 -0.97 3.24
CA LYS A 333 -7.84 -0.05 3.15
C LYS A 333 -8.18 1.21 2.36
N ASN A 334 -7.71 2.36 2.87
CA ASN A 334 -7.72 3.59 2.11
C ASN A 334 -6.62 3.50 1.04
N MET A 335 -7.01 3.39 -0.23
CA MET A 335 -6.06 3.25 -1.33
C MET A 335 -5.11 4.45 -1.46
N TYR A 336 -5.53 5.64 -1.02
CA TYR A 336 -4.72 6.86 -1.10
C TYR A 336 -3.62 6.94 -0.05
N THR A 337 -3.45 5.91 0.78
CA THR A 337 -2.18 5.71 1.50
C THR A 337 -1.06 5.24 0.58
N ARG A 338 -1.38 4.86 -0.66
CA ARG A 338 -0.42 4.49 -1.69
C ARG A 338 -0.22 5.65 -2.66
N LEU A 339 1.01 6.13 -2.75
CA LEU A 339 1.38 7.26 -3.60
C LEU A 339 1.16 6.98 -5.10
N TRP A 340 1.23 5.72 -5.52
CA TRP A 340 0.83 5.29 -6.86
C TRP A 340 -0.64 5.64 -7.16
N CYS A 341 -1.57 5.32 -6.27
CA CYS A 341 -3.01 5.62 -6.45
C CYS A 341 -3.28 7.14 -6.41
N VAL A 342 -2.51 7.90 -5.62
CA VAL A 342 -2.56 9.37 -5.62
C VAL A 342 -2.09 9.91 -6.98
N THR A 343 -0.98 9.39 -7.50
CA THR A 343 -0.44 9.80 -8.80
C THR A 343 -1.42 9.48 -9.93
N GLU A 344 -2.01 8.29 -9.94
CA GLU A 344 -3.04 7.91 -10.93
C GLU A 344 -4.22 8.89 -10.92
N LEU A 345 -4.72 9.27 -9.73
CA LEU A 345 -5.81 10.25 -9.61
C LEU A 345 -5.40 11.64 -10.15
N VAL A 346 -4.19 12.10 -9.81
CA VAL A 346 -3.67 13.39 -10.30
C VAL A 346 -3.53 13.36 -11.82
N LEU A 347 -2.98 12.29 -12.40
CA LEU A 347 -2.85 12.15 -13.85
C LEU A 347 -4.20 12.03 -14.54
N ALA A 348 -5.17 11.34 -13.92
CA ALA A 348 -6.53 11.30 -14.42
C ALA A 348 -7.15 12.69 -14.45
N HIS A 349 -6.99 13.48 -13.39
CA HIS A 349 -7.49 14.85 -13.36
C HIS A 349 -6.74 15.77 -14.36
N ALA A 350 -5.45 15.50 -14.63
CA ALA A 350 -4.67 16.29 -15.58
C ALA A 350 -4.97 15.95 -17.05
N TYR A 351 -5.28 14.69 -17.35
CA TYR A 351 -5.34 14.18 -18.73
C TYR A 351 -6.70 13.67 -19.17
N ALA A 352 -7.58 13.29 -18.26
CA ALA A 352 -8.87 12.77 -18.65
C ALA A 352 -9.74 13.94 -19.12
N ASP A 353 -9.99 13.97 -20.43
CA ASP A 353 -11.19 14.60 -20.99
C ASP A 353 -12.47 13.81 -20.57
N GLY A 354 -12.29 12.67 -19.90
CA GLY A 354 -13.31 11.70 -19.51
C GLY A 354 -13.91 11.91 -18.12
N THR A 355 -14.60 10.88 -17.64
CA THR A 355 -15.28 10.90 -16.34
C THR A 355 -14.49 10.15 -15.29
N ILE A 356 -14.32 10.75 -14.11
CA ILE A 356 -13.86 10.04 -12.91
C ILE A 356 -15.08 9.46 -12.21
N GLU A 357 -15.20 8.14 -12.16
CA GLU A 357 -16.31 7.43 -11.54
C GLU A 357 -15.87 6.73 -10.27
N ILE A 358 -16.67 6.83 -9.20
CA ILE A 358 -16.29 6.34 -7.87
C ILE A 358 -17.26 5.27 -7.40
N ILE A 359 -16.76 4.06 -7.19
CA ILE A 359 -17.55 2.92 -6.72
C ILE A 359 -16.99 2.33 -5.42
N GLY A 360 -17.64 1.28 -4.94
CA GLY A 360 -17.30 0.62 -3.69
C GLY A 360 -17.42 1.51 -2.45
N ASN A 361 -17.05 0.95 -1.30
CA ASN A 361 -17.20 1.58 0.01
C ASN A 361 -15.84 1.97 0.58
N MET A 362 -15.73 3.15 1.19
CA MET A 362 -14.52 3.52 1.94
C MET A 362 -14.45 2.80 3.29
N PRO A 363 -13.23 2.54 3.82
CA PRO A 363 -13.10 1.99 5.16
C PRO A 363 -13.60 3.01 6.19
N PRO A 364 -14.29 2.60 7.27
CA PRO A 364 -14.80 3.51 8.29
C PRO A 364 -13.71 4.41 8.91
N ARG A 365 -12.47 3.89 8.99
CA ARG A 365 -11.30 4.58 9.56
C ARG A 365 -10.52 5.44 8.57
N ALA A 366 -10.99 5.61 7.33
CA ALA A 366 -10.33 6.48 6.35
C ALA A 366 -10.16 7.94 6.82
N LYS A 367 -10.99 8.37 7.79
CA LYS A 367 -11.03 9.73 8.33
C LYS A 367 -10.19 9.93 9.60
N SER A 368 -9.43 8.92 10.02
CA SER A 368 -8.64 9.02 11.25
C SER A 368 -7.50 10.02 11.06
N ALA A 369 -7.38 11.01 11.95
CA ALA A 369 -6.24 11.91 11.96
C ALA A 369 -4.93 11.10 12.05
N GLY A 370 -3.94 11.44 11.21
CA GLY A 370 -2.62 10.79 11.20
C GLY A 370 -2.44 9.63 10.22
N VAL A 371 -3.36 9.42 9.28
CA VAL A 371 -3.10 8.51 8.14
C VAL A 371 -2.41 9.29 7.02
N ASP A 372 -1.22 8.83 6.64
CA ASP A 372 -0.47 9.35 5.50
C ASP A 372 -1.23 9.12 4.19
N ILE A 373 -1.90 10.16 3.69
CA ILE A 373 -2.60 10.19 2.40
C ILE A 373 -2.07 11.33 1.53
N GLY A 374 -2.47 11.35 0.25
CA GLY A 374 -2.11 12.42 -0.67
C GLY A 374 -0.60 12.52 -0.84
N MET A 375 -0.01 13.71 -0.66
CA MET A 375 1.45 13.90 -0.78
C MET A 375 2.25 13.20 0.32
N SER A 376 1.63 12.92 1.47
CA SER A 376 2.24 12.15 2.56
C SER A 376 2.19 10.64 2.33
N ALA A 377 1.41 10.16 1.36
CA ALA A 377 1.32 8.74 1.02
C ALA A 377 2.68 8.12 0.66
N THR A 378 2.77 6.79 0.79
CA THR A 378 4.02 6.05 0.59
C THR A 378 3.90 4.98 -0.50
N CYS A 379 5.01 4.35 -0.87
CA CYS A 379 5.04 3.18 -1.73
C CYS A 379 6.10 2.19 -1.24
N SER A 380 6.01 0.95 -1.70
CA SER A 380 6.88 -0.14 -1.23
C SER A 380 8.35 0.03 -1.61
N VAL A 381 8.63 0.77 -2.68
CA VAL A 381 10.00 1.07 -3.13
C VAL A 381 10.29 2.54 -2.88
N ALA A 382 11.35 2.83 -2.13
CA ALA A 382 11.69 4.19 -1.72
C ALA A 382 12.06 5.09 -2.91
N SER A 383 12.70 4.55 -3.96
CA SER A 383 13.04 5.30 -5.18
C SER A 383 11.79 5.83 -5.91
N ASP A 384 10.68 5.11 -5.83
CA ASP A 384 9.43 5.52 -6.48
C ASP A 384 8.82 6.75 -5.80
N ILE A 385 9.10 6.99 -4.51
CA ILE A 385 8.52 8.14 -3.77
C ILE A 385 8.93 9.46 -4.44
N ALA A 386 10.23 9.62 -4.72
CA ALA A 386 10.75 10.83 -5.34
C ALA A 386 10.21 11.00 -6.77
N LEU A 387 10.19 9.91 -7.54
CA LEU A 387 9.66 9.86 -8.90
C LEU A 387 8.19 10.32 -8.97
N LEU A 388 7.35 9.78 -8.08
CA LEU A 388 5.92 10.05 -8.06
C LEU A 388 5.60 11.46 -7.58
N ARG A 389 6.28 11.93 -6.52
CA ARG A 389 6.12 13.31 -6.05
C ARG A 389 6.55 14.32 -7.10
N ALA A 390 7.66 14.07 -7.80
CA ALA A 390 8.09 14.92 -8.91
C ALA A 390 7.05 14.94 -10.02
N THR A 391 6.47 13.78 -10.36
CA THR A 391 5.41 13.67 -11.36
C THR A 391 4.16 14.45 -10.98
N ILE A 392 3.70 14.33 -9.73
CA ILE A 392 2.57 15.11 -9.22
C ILE A 392 2.87 16.61 -9.28
N ALA A 393 4.05 17.03 -8.81
CA ALA A 393 4.46 18.43 -8.81
C ALA A 393 4.47 19.04 -10.22
N MET A 394 4.88 18.28 -11.25
CA MET A 394 4.86 18.72 -12.64
C MET A 394 3.46 19.02 -13.19
N THR A 395 2.40 18.46 -12.61
CA THR A 395 1.02 18.76 -13.02
C THR A 395 0.52 20.11 -12.50
N GLY A 396 1.14 20.64 -11.45
CA GLY A 396 0.67 21.85 -10.75
C GLY A 396 -0.65 21.66 -9.98
N LEU A 397 -1.18 20.44 -9.89
CA LEU A 397 -2.43 20.13 -9.19
C LEU A 397 -2.20 19.89 -7.69
N ASP A 398 -3.18 20.29 -6.89
CA ASP A 398 -3.21 19.98 -5.45
C ASP A 398 -3.72 18.55 -5.23
N ALA A 399 -2.77 17.63 -5.07
CA ALA A 399 -3.07 16.22 -4.85
C ALA A 399 -3.84 15.97 -3.54
N ASP A 400 -3.59 16.75 -2.49
CA ASP A 400 -4.26 16.58 -1.20
C ASP A 400 -5.73 16.99 -1.29
N ALA A 401 -6.01 18.11 -1.97
CA ALA A 401 -7.38 18.55 -2.25
C ALA A 401 -8.15 17.54 -3.12
N LEU A 402 -7.53 17.00 -4.17
CA LEU A 402 -8.14 15.98 -5.04
C LEU A 402 -8.47 14.70 -4.28
N VAL A 403 -7.53 14.21 -3.47
CA VAL A 403 -7.74 13.03 -2.62
C VAL A 403 -8.86 13.28 -1.61
N ALA A 404 -8.88 14.45 -0.97
CA ALA A 404 -9.95 14.82 -0.04
C ALA A 404 -11.33 14.82 -0.72
N ALA A 405 -11.44 15.38 -1.93
CA ALA A 405 -12.68 15.41 -2.70
C ALA A 405 -13.19 13.99 -3.02
N VAL A 406 -12.31 13.09 -3.48
CA VAL A 406 -12.69 11.70 -3.77
C VAL A 406 -13.08 10.93 -2.50
N ILE A 407 -12.38 11.14 -1.39
CA ILE A 407 -12.70 10.48 -0.11
C ILE A 407 -14.09 10.90 0.38
N GLN A 408 -14.47 12.16 0.18
CA GLN A 408 -15.76 12.70 0.60
C GLN A 408 -16.90 12.37 -0.38
N ALA A 409 -16.59 12.03 -1.62
CA ALA A 409 -17.58 11.73 -2.63
C ALA A 409 -18.42 10.48 -2.28
N PRO A 410 -19.77 10.55 -2.39
CA PRO A 410 -20.65 9.39 -2.25
C PRO A 410 -20.31 8.25 -3.24
N ARG A 411 -20.67 7.01 -2.90
CA ARG A 411 -20.62 5.89 -3.86
C ARG A 411 -21.52 6.18 -5.06
N GLY A 412 -21.06 5.87 -6.27
CA GLY A 412 -21.76 6.14 -7.52
C GLY A 412 -21.56 7.56 -8.05
N SER A 413 -20.75 8.40 -7.37
CA SER A 413 -20.48 9.76 -7.82
C SER A 413 -19.67 9.75 -9.12
N LYS A 414 -20.01 10.70 -9.99
CA LYS A 414 -19.22 11.04 -11.18
C LYS A 414 -18.64 12.42 -10.97
N LEU A 415 -17.32 12.50 -10.89
CA LEU A 415 -16.60 13.77 -10.86
C LEU A 415 -16.24 14.12 -12.29
N ARG A 416 -16.80 15.22 -12.80
CA ARG A 416 -16.29 15.83 -14.02
C ARG A 416 -15.05 16.60 -13.67
N VAL A 417 -13.99 16.35 -14.43
CA VAL A 417 -12.80 17.20 -14.41
C VAL A 417 -13.22 18.50 -15.10
N SER A 418 -13.58 19.54 -14.34
CA SER A 418 -13.81 20.86 -14.96
C SER A 418 -12.47 21.44 -15.38
N SER A 419 -12.35 21.82 -16.65
CA SER A 419 -11.18 22.55 -17.15
C SER A 419 -11.08 23.97 -16.60
N GLU A 420 -12.11 24.46 -15.91
CA GLU A 420 -12.19 25.77 -15.24
C GLU A 420 -11.74 25.67 -13.78
#